data_AF-A0A923Y6X7-F1
#
_entry.id   AF-A0A923Y6X7-F1
#
_cell.length_a   1.000
_cell.length_b   1.000
_cell.length_c   1.000
_cell.angle_alpha   90.00
_cell.angle_beta   90.00
_cell.angle_gamma   90.00
#
_symmetry.space_group_name_H-M   'P 1'
#
loop_
_entity.id
_entity.type
_entity.pdbx_description
1 polymer ?
#
loop_
_entity_poly.entity_id
_entity_poly.type
_entity_poly.pdbx_seq_one_letter_code
_entity_poly.pdbx_strand_id
1 'polypeptide(L)'
;MGGASAGECVLQVTRTACPSMEKESFAKCDGKANCSETVPAATASQCAVKAKAGCSNKRLDVTKYKKVTAAYDGAAVEGGKDFCVGHPEFPHATKPDCK
;
A
#
# COMPACT_ATOMS: atom_id res chain seq x y z
N MET A 1 -33.10 -10.57 9.21
CA MET A 1 -32.66 -9.94 7.95
C MET A 1 -31.15 -9.98 7.90
N GLY A 2 -30.57 -10.70 6.93
CA GLY A 2 -29.14 -10.79 6.74
C GLY A 2 -28.63 -9.58 5.95
N GLY A 3 -28.03 -8.63 6.64
CA GLY A 3 -27.23 -7.57 6.02
C GLY A 3 -25.84 -8.11 5.76
N ALA A 4 -25.41 -8.13 4.50
CA ALA A 4 -24.01 -8.31 4.17
C ALA A 4 -23.23 -7.14 4.78
N SER A 5 -22.65 -7.34 5.97
CA SER A 5 -21.68 -6.40 6.52
C SER A 5 -20.54 -6.31 5.52
N ALA A 6 -20.44 -5.19 4.81
CA ALA A 6 -19.22 -4.88 4.07
C ALA A 6 -18.11 -4.75 5.12
N GLY A 7 -17.30 -5.80 5.26
CA GLY A 7 -16.19 -5.82 6.22
C GLY A 7 -15.22 -4.68 5.97
N GLU A 8 -14.57 -4.21 7.03
CA GLU A 8 -13.67 -3.07 6.95
C GLU A 8 -12.34 -3.49 6.34
N CYS A 9 -11.93 -2.86 5.23
CA CYS A 9 -10.64 -3.11 4.60
C CYS A 9 -9.66 -1.99 4.98
N VAL A 10 -8.63 -2.33 5.75
CA VAL A 10 -7.57 -1.42 6.15
C VAL A 10 -6.32 -1.72 5.34
N LEU A 11 -5.94 -0.80 4.47
CA LEU A 11 -4.72 -0.84 3.70
C LEU A 11 -3.60 -0.17 4.48
N GLN A 12 -2.58 -0.93 4.86
CA GLN A 12 -1.37 -0.39 5.46
C GLN A 12 -0.37 -0.08 4.38
N VAL A 13 -0.14 1.21 4.15
CA VAL A 13 0.76 1.74 3.16
C VAL A 13 2.04 2.21 3.85
N THR A 14 3.17 1.59 3.52
CA THR A 14 4.50 2.02 3.94
C THR A 14 5.24 2.54 2.72
N ARG A 15 5.75 3.78 2.79
CA ARG A 15 6.49 4.46 1.74
C ARG A 15 7.94 4.62 2.20
N THR A 16 8.86 4.30 1.32
CA THR A 16 10.28 4.60 1.47
C THR A 16 10.60 5.72 0.49
N ALA A 17 10.93 6.90 1.03
CA ALA A 17 11.32 8.03 0.21
C ALA A 17 12.73 7.85 -0.35
N CYS A 18 12.99 8.56 -1.44
CA CYS A 18 14.33 8.83 -1.92
C CYS A 18 15.02 9.85 -1.00
N PRO A 19 16.36 9.84 -0.92
CA PRO A 19 17.10 10.83 -0.14
C PRO A 19 16.68 12.25 -0.58
N SER A 20 16.45 13.14 0.39
CA SER A 20 15.96 14.52 0.19
C SER A 20 14.51 14.67 -0.33
N MET A 21 13.81 13.56 -0.62
CA MET A 21 12.43 13.57 -1.12
C MET A 21 11.41 13.08 -0.07
N GLU A 22 11.83 12.97 1.19
CA GLU A 22 10.99 12.52 2.31
C GLU A 22 9.71 13.34 2.44
N LYS A 23 9.80 14.67 2.34
CA LYS A 23 8.65 15.57 2.42
C LYS A 23 7.61 15.28 1.33
N GLU A 24 8.04 15.21 0.08
CA GLU A 24 7.18 14.94 -1.09
C GLU A 24 6.62 13.51 -1.10
N SER A 25 7.45 12.55 -0.70
CA SER A 25 7.06 11.14 -0.64
C SER A 25 6.06 10.88 0.47
N PHE A 26 6.30 11.42 1.66
CA PHE A 26 5.48 11.21 2.84
C PHE A 26 4.25 12.11 2.89
N ALA A 27 4.18 13.20 2.09
CA ALA A 27 2.99 14.06 2.00
C ALA A 27 1.69 13.27 1.72
N LYS A 28 1.78 12.15 1.00
CA LYS A 28 0.64 11.26 0.74
C LYS A 28 0.17 10.43 1.94
N CYS A 29 0.96 10.37 3.00
CA CYS A 29 0.67 9.70 4.26
C CYS A 29 0.73 10.72 5.41
N ASP A 30 0.25 11.95 5.18
CA ASP A 30 0.24 13.01 6.20
C ASP A 30 1.64 13.36 6.75
N GLY A 31 2.65 13.30 5.88
CA GLY A 31 4.05 13.51 6.25
C GLY A 31 4.71 12.32 6.94
N LYS A 32 4.03 11.18 7.09
CA LYS A 32 4.58 9.96 7.70
C LYS A 32 5.06 8.96 6.65
N ALA A 33 6.08 8.17 7.02
CA ALA A 33 6.55 7.05 6.20
C ALA A 33 5.53 5.92 6.08
N ASN A 34 4.58 5.82 7.01
CA ASN A 34 3.51 4.83 6.96
C ASN A 34 2.16 5.49 7.27
N CYS A 35 1.11 5.01 6.62
CA CYS A 35 -0.27 5.38 6.91
C CYS A 35 -1.20 4.18 6.68
N SER A 36 -2.29 4.16 7.43
CA SER A 36 -3.40 3.23 7.24
C SER A 36 -4.54 3.93 6.53
N GLU A 37 -4.99 3.36 5.42
CA GLU A 37 -6.13 3.84 4.63
C GLU A 37 -7.26 2.83 4.71
N THR A 38 -8.39 3.23 5.27
CA THR A 38 -9.59 2.39 5.32
C THR A 38 -10.40 2.59 4.05
N VAL A 39 -10.65 1.52 3.31
CA VAL A 39 -11.44 1.52 2.08
C VAL A 39 -12.63 0.58 2.20
N PRO A 40 -13.76 0.88 1.55
CA PRO A 40 -14.89 -0.04 1.51
C PRO A 40 -14.55 -1.25 0.63
N ALA A 41 -14.70 -2.45 1.17
CA ALA A 41 -14.58 -3.69 0.43
C ALA A 41 -15.68 -4.68 0.84
N ALA A 42 -16.31 -5.34 -0.13
CA ALA A 42 -17.31 -6.35 0.18
C ALA A 42 -16.69 -7.69 0.61
N THR A 43 -15.40 -7.91 0.30
CA THR A 43 -14.67 -9.16 0.61
C THR A 43 -13.17 -8.89 0.78
N ALA A 44 -12.47 -9.81 1.45
CA ALA A 44 -11.01 -9.81 1.54
C ALA A 44 -10.33 -9.79 0.15
N SER A 45 -10.92 -10.44 -0.85
CA SER A 45 -10.39 -10.44 -2.22
C SER A 45 -10.49 -9.05 -2.87
N GLN A 46 -11.60 -8.32 -2.66
CA GLN A 46 -11.68 -6.91 -3.07
C GLN A 46 -10.65 -6.05 -2.34
N CYS A 47 -10.45 -6.28 -1.04
CA CYS A 47 -9.43 -5.60 -0.25
C CYS A 47 -8.03 -5.82 -0.83
N ALA A 48 -7.69 -7.04 -1.24
CA ALA A 48 -6.43 -7.36 -1.93
C ALA A 48 -6.29 -6.61 -3.26
N VAL A 49 -7.36 -6.52 -4.07
CA VAL A 49 -7.34 -5.78 -5.35
C VAL A 49 -7.09 -4.29 -5.11
N LYS A 50 -7.74 -3.70 -4.10
CA LYS A 50 -7.50 -2.30 -3.69
C LYS A 50 -6.06 -2.10 -3.21
N ALA A 51 -5.52 -3.04 -2.43
CA ALA A 51 -4.13 -3.03 -1.97
C ALA A 51 -3.14 -3.03 -3.16
N LYS A 52 -3.36 -3.92 -4.14
CA LYS A 52 -2.57 -4.00 -5.37
C LYS A 52 -2.67 -2.73 -6.21
N ALA A 53 -3.88 -2.16 -6.36
CA ALA A 53 -4.06 -0.88 -7.04
C ALA A 53 -3.32 0.26 -6.31
N GLY A 54 -3.31 0.21 -4.98
CA GLY A 54 -2.53 1.08 -4.13
C GLY A 54 -1.03 0.96 -4.35
N CYS A 55 -0.52 -0.11 -4.95
CA CYS A 55 0.89 -0.20 -5.27
C CYS A 55 1.31 0.88 -6.25
N SER A 56 0.61 1.12 -7.37
CA SER A 56 1.07 2.00 -8.46
C SER A 56 1.76 3.30 -8.00
N ASN A 57 3.03 3.48 -8.39
CA ASN A 57 3.84 4.68 -8.13
C ASN A 57 4.45 5.19 -9.41
N LYS A 58 3.98 6.35 -9.86
CA LYS A 58 4.52 7.03 -11.04
C LYS A 58 5.72 7.93 -10.73
N ARG A 59 6.06 8.15 -9.46
CA ARG A 59 7.17 9.01 -9.02
C ARG A 59 8.25 8.19 -8.32
N LEU A 60 8.98 7.38 -9.10
CA LEU A 60 10.06 6.55 -8.59
C LEU A 60 11.26 7.39 -8.11
N ASP A 61 11.40 8.60 -8.63
CA ASP A 61 12.37 9.63 -8.23
C ASP A 61 12.09 10.23 -6.85
N VAL A 62 10.86 10.05 -6.34
CA VAL A 62 10.39 10.59 -5.05
C VAL A 62 10.17 9.48 -4.04
N THR A 63 9.43 8.43 -4.43
CA THR A 63 9.13 7.27 -3.59
C THR A 63 9.89 6.06 -4.14
N LYS A 64 11.01 5.73 -3.50
CA LYS A 64 11.88 4.60 -3.83
C LYS A 64 11.15 3.26 -3.79
N TYR A 65 10.37 3.05 -2.73
CA TYR A 65 9.68 1.79 -2.50
C TYR A 65 8.34 2.03 -1.82
N LYS A 66 7.37 1.18 -2.13
CA LYS A 66 6.06 1.18 -1.48
C LYS A 66 5.74 -0.24 -1.08
N LYS A 67 5.47 -0.44 0.20
CA LYS A 67 4.89 -1.65 0.75
C LYS A 67 3.42 -1.41 1.01
N VAL A 68 2.57 -2.31 0.56
CA VAL A 68 1.13 -2.25 0.83
C VAL A 68 0.70 -3.61 1.34
N THR A 69 0.23 -3.64 2.58
CA THR A 69 -0.45 -4.79 3.18
C THR A 69 -1.91 -4.44 3.38
N ALA A 70 -2.77 -5.45 3.54
CA ALA A 70 -4.19 -5.25 3.71
C ALA A 70 -4.71 -6.13 4.84
N ALA A 71 -5.61 -5.59 5.63
CA ALA A 71 -6.37 -6.31 6.64
C ALA A 71 -7.86 -6.14 6.33
N TYR A 72 -8.63 -7.22 6.42
CA TYR A 72 -10.07 -7.24 6.21
C TYR A 72 -10.73 -7.76 7.46
N ASP A 73 -11.61 -6.95 8.07
CA ASP A 73 -12.30 -7.27 9.33
C ASP A 73 -11.31 -7.62 10.47
N GLY A 74 -10.17 -6.93 10.49
CA GLY A 74 -9.07 -7.19 11.44
C GLY A 74 -8.16 -8.38 11.10
N ALA A 75 -8.48 -9.16 10.05
CA ALA A 75 -7.67 -10.30 9.61
C ALA A 75 -6.76 -9.93 8.44
N ALA A 76 -5.49 -10.34 8.47
CA ALA A 76 -4.54 -10.05 7.41
C ALA A 76 -4.95 -10.76 6.09
N VAL A 77 -5.18 -9.97 5.04
CA VAL A 77 -5.56 -10.47 3.71
C VAL A 77 -4.36 -11.15 3.07
N GLU A 78 -4.57 -12.36 2.54
CA GLU A 78 -3.50 -13.19 1.96
C GLU A 78 -2.28 -13.36 2.88
N GLY A 79 -2.51 -13.50 4.19
CA GLY A 79 -1.46 -13.68 5.19
C GLY A 79 -0.63 -12.44 5.47
N GLY A 80 -1.10 -11.24 5.10
CA GLY A 80 -0.37 -9.99 5.33
C GLY A 80 0.82 -9.80 4.39
N LYS A 81 0.79 -10.47 3.23
CA LYS A 81 1.83 -10.33 2.23
C LYS A 81 1.88 -8.91 1.68
N ASP A 82 3.07 -8.54 1.21
CA ASP A 82 3.25 -7.32 0.45
C ASP A 82 2.59 -7.46 -0.93
N PHE A 83 1.54 -6.69 -1.18
CA PHE A 83 0.85 -6.71 -2.47
C PHE A 83 1.68 -6.07 -3.60
N CYS A 84 2.76 -5.36 -3.25
CA CYS A 84 3.63 -4.66 -4.21
C CYS A 84 4.90 -5.41 -4.57
N VAL A 85 5.23 -6.51 -3.85
CA VAL A 85 6.39 -7.34 -4.17
C VAL A 85 6.18 -8.04 -5.51
N GLY A 86 7.14 -7.90 -6.42
CA GLY A 86 7.10 -8.51 -7.75
C GLY A 86 6.25 -7.77 -8.79
N HIS A 87 5.71 -6.59 -8.46
CA HIS A 87 5.00 -5.77 -9.43
C HIS A 87 6.01 -5.18 -10.45
N PRO A 88 5.73 -5.17 -11.77
CA PRO A 88 6.67 -4.72 -12.78
C PRO A 88 7.06 -3.23 -12.65
N GLU A 89 6.19 -2.41 -12.07
CA GLU A 89 6.46 -1.01 -11.70
C GLU A 89 7.27 -0.86 -10.39
N PHE A 90 7.41 -1.94 -9.62
CA PHE A 90 8.17 -2.03 -8.37
C PHE A 90 9.19 -3.17 -8.42
N PRO A 91 10.12 -3.17 -9.40
CA PRO A 91 10.90 -4.37 -9.66
C PRO A 91 11.65 -4.81 -8.42
N HIS A 92 12.25 -3.93 -7.60
CA HIS A 92 12.77 -4.35 -6.30
C HIS A 92 13.01 -3.18 -5.34
N ALA A 93 12.81 -3.43 -4.04
CA ALA A 93 13.44 -2.72 -2.92
C ALA A 93 14.99 -2.68 -2.98
N THR A 94 15.60 -3.29 -4.02
CA THR A 94 17.04 -3.43 -4.21
C THR A 94 17.63 -2.48 -5.24
N LYS A 95 16.83 -1.66 -5.96
CA LYS A 95 17.44 -0.61 -6.80
C LYS A 95 18.00 0.49 -5.89
N PRO A 96 19.33 0.74 -5.90
CA PRO A 96 19.94 1.71 -5.00
C PRO A 96 19.56 3.15 -5.37
N ASP A 97 19.25 3.42 -6.63
CA ASP A 97 19.19 4.77 -7.19
C ASP A 97 17.75 5.22 -7.42
N CYS A 98 17.33 6.23 -6.65
CA CYS A 98 16.35 7.18 -7.14
C CYS A 98 17.11 8.13 -8.05
N LYS A 99 16.89 8.05 -9.35
CA LYS A 99 17.70 8.75 -10.34
C LYS A 99 16.86 9.32 -11.46
#